data_AF-A0A3D5BFE0-F1
#
_entry.id   AF-A0A3D5BFE0-F1
#
_cell.length_a   1.000
_cell.length_b   1.000
_cell.length_c   1.000
_cell.angle_alpha   90.00
_cell.angle_beta   90.00
_cell.angle_gamma   90.00
#
_symmetry.space_group_name_H-M   'P 1'
#
loop_
_entity.id
_entity.type
_entity.pdbx_description
1 polymer ?
#
loop_
_entity_poly.entity_id
_entity_poly.type
_entity_poly.pdbx_seq_one_letter_code
_entity_poly.pdbx_strand_id
1 'polypeptide(L)'
;MKLYLALDISDDDVDLTEVAQQCGFDVRHSAVLDLTAPVVAVYHDIDCLMLELQLGQGAPAADILLAELEVVLSHPSVSAVRKLALKL
;
A
#
# COMPACT_ATOMS: atom_id res chain seq x y z
N MET A 1 -2.88 4.10 10.67
CA MET A 1 -1.46 4.08 10.23
C MET A 1 -1.46 4.03 8.71
N LYS A 2 -0.71 4.88 8.03
CA LYS A 2 -0.71 5.03 6.57
C LYS A 2 0.47 4.30 5.95
N LEU A 3 0.18 3.32 5.09
CA LEU A 3 1.14 2.58 4.28
C LEU A 3 1.18 3.19 2.89
N TYR A 4 2.37 3.57 2.43
CA TYR A 4 2.59 4.14 1.09
C TYR A 4 3.30 3.13 0.19
N LEU A 5 2.78 2.92 -1.01
CA LEU A 5 3.23 1.94 -1.99
C LEU A 5 3.50 2.59 -3.34
N ALA A 6 4.75 2.53 -3.80
CA ALA A 6 5.07 2.82 -5.20
C ALA A 6 4.73 1.62 -6.07
N LEU A 7 4.16 1.87 -7.23
CA LEU A 7 3.81 0.85 -8.22
C LEU A 7 4.61 1.06 -9.49
N ASP A 8 5.07 -0.04 -10.08
CA ASP A 8 5.56 -0.03 -11.45
C ASP A 8 4.43 -0.50 -12.37
N ILE A 9 3.80 0.44 -13.06
CA ILE A 9 2.72 0.18 -14.02
C ILE A 9 3.35 -0.05 -15.40
N SER A 10 3.02 -1.17 -16.03
CA SER A 10 3.57 -1.57 -17.33
C SER A 10 2.71 -1.17 -18.52
N ASP A 11 1.47 -0.73 -18.28
CA ASP A 11 0.51 -0.32 -19.30
C ASP A 11 0.42 1.20 -19.32
N ASP A 12 0.78 1.81 -20.45
CA ASP A 12 0.84 3.27 -20.60
C ASP A 12 -0.57 3.92 -20.60
N ASP A 13 -1.63 3.13 -20.84
CA ASP A 13 -3.02 3.60 -20.82
C ASP A 13 -3.65 3.54 -19.42
N VAL A 14 -2.96 2.98 -18.42
CA VAL A 14 -3.46 2.81 -17.05
C VAL A 14 -2.74 3.74 -16.08
N ASP A 15 -3.50 4.53 -15.34
CA ASP A 15 -2.96 5.40 -14.30
C ASP A 15 -3.16 4.84 -12.87
N LEU A 16 -2.54 5.50 -11.88
CA LEU A 16 -2.66 5.11 -10.48
C LEU A 16 -4.10 5.21 -9.94
N THR A 17 -4.93 6.09 -10.49
CA THR A 17 -6.33 6.25 -10.08
C THR A 17 -7.14 5.03 -10.48
N GLU A 18 -6.93 4.55 -11.71
CA GLU A 18 -7.55 3.33 -12.21
C GLU A 18 -7.12 2.11 -11.37
N VAL A 19 -5.81 1.96 -11.13
CA VAL A 19 -5.31 0.86 -10.29
C VAL A 19 -5.93 0.90 -8.89
N ALA A 20 -6.02 2.08 -8.25
CA ALA A 20 -6.61 2.22 -6.93
C ALA A 20 -8.08 1.75 -6.88
N GLN A 21 -8.83 1.96 -7.95
CA GLN A 21 -10.25 1.60 -8.04
C GLN A 21 -10.49 0.13 -8.39
N GLN A 22 -9.57 -0.49 -9.13
CA GLN A 22 -9.80 -1.80 -9.74
C GLN A 22 -8.91 -2.93 -9.16
N CYS A 23 -7.89 -2.59 -8.39
CA CYS A 23 -7.00 -3.61 -7.83
C CYS A 23 -7.69 -4.45 -6.73
N GLY A 24 -7.32 -5.73 -6.67
CA GLY A 24 -7.44 -6.51 -5.44
C GLY A 24 -6.27 -6.18 -4.52
N PHE A 25 -6.51 -5.99 -3.23
CA PHE A 25 -5.46 -5.64 -2.27
C PHE A 25 -5.67 -6.33 -0.92
N ASP A 26 -4.56 -6.64 -0.25
CA ASP A 26 -4.53 -7.17 1.11
C ASP A 26 -3.17 -6.84 1.76
N VAL A 27 -3.15 -6.76 3.09
CA VAL A 27 -1.93 -6.58 3.89
C VAL A 27 -1.89 -7.64 4.97
N ARG A 28 -0.93 -8.55 4.87
CA ARG A 28 -0.79 -9.68 5.79
C ARG A 28 0.19 -9.32 6.89
N HIS A 29 -0.34 -9.15 8.09
CA HIS A 29 0.42 -9.05 9.33
C HIS A 29 -0.52 -9.26 10.52
N SER A 30 -0.09 -9.97 11.57
CA SER A 30 -0.96 -10.30 12.72
C SER A 30 -1.45 -9.07 13.51
N ALA A 31 -0.71 -7.96 13.43
CA ALA A 31 -1.07 -6.69 14.05
C ALA A 31 -2.06 -5.84 13.23
N VAL A 32 -2.32 -6.17 11.96
CA VAL A 32 -3.28 -5.45 11.11
C VAL A 32 -4.66 -6.07 11.32
N LEU A 33 -5.62 -5.26 11.76
CA LEU A 33 -6.98 -5.69 12.05
C LEU A 33 -7.93 -5.42 10.89
N ASP A 34 -7.71 -4.31 10.20
CA ASP A 34 -8.51 -3.87 9.06
C ASP A 34 -7.69 -2.89 8.21
N LEU A 35 -8.14 -2.63 6.98
CA LEU A 35 -7.53 -1.66 6.10
C LEU A 35 -8.55 -0.97 5.18
N THR A 36 -8.28 0.28 4.82
CA THR A 36 -9.10 1.00 3.84
C THR A 36 -8.75 0.61 2.41
N ALA A 37 -9.68 0.91 1.49
CA ALA A 37 -9.38 0.88 0.07
C ALA A 37 -8.17 1.78 -0.26
N PRO A 38 -7.34 1.39 -1.25
CA PRO A 38 -6.25 2.22 -1.72
C PRO A 38 -6.76 3.54 -2.29
N VAL A 39 -6.01 4.61 -2.04
CA VAL A 39 -6.23 5.91 -2.64
C VAL A 39 -4.92 6.43 -3.22
N VAL A 40 -5.01 7.26 -4.26
CA VAL A 40 -3.83 7.94 -4.81
C VAL A 40 -3.35 9.00 -3.81
N ALA A 41 -2.05 9.04 -3.58
CA ALA A 41 -1.39 9.99 -2.71
C ALA A 41 -0.02 10.38 -3.27
N VAL A 42 0.58 11.42 -2.70
CA VAL A 42 1.96 11.82 -2.99
C VAL A 42 2.79 11.67 -1.73
N TYR A 43 3.92 10.97 -1.83
CA TYR A 43 4.89 10.85 -0.74
C TYR A 43 6.28 11.22 -1.23
N HIS A 44 6.84 12.32 -0.68
CA HIS A 44 8.15 12.86 -1.11
C HIS A 44 8.24 13.03 -2.64
N ASP A 45 7.25 13.70 -3.23
CA ASP A 45 7.14 13.97 -4.68
C ASP A 45 7.01 12.72 -5.58
N ILE A 46 6.64 11.57 -5.00
CA ILE A 46 6.34 10.33 -5.72
C ILE A 46 4.84 10.06 -5.65
N ASP A 47 4.19 9.96 -6.81
CA ASP A 47 2.82 9.47 -6.91
C ASP A 47 2.77 7.99 -6.52
N CYS A 48 1.88 7.64 -5.59
CA CYS A 48 1.83 6.33 -4.97
C CYS A 48 0.39 5.98 -4.53
N LEU A 49 0.20 4.73 -4.11
CA LEU A 49 -1.00 4.33 -3.39
C LEU A 49 -0.79 4.46 -1.89
N MET A 50 -1.83 4.89 -1.19
CA MET A 50 -1.88 4.93 0.26
C MET A 50 -3.05 4.08 0.77
N LEU A 51 -2.77 3.25 1.77
CA LEU A 51 -3.77 2.49 2.52
C LEU A 51 -3.70 2.90 3.99
N GLU A 52 -4.86 3.11 4.61
CA GLU A 52 -4.93 3.27 6.06
C GLU A 52 -5.11 1.90 6.72
N LEU A 53 -4.12 1.49 7.49
CA LEU A 53 -4.14 0.29 8.32
C LEU A 53 -4.69 0.63 9.71
N GLN A 54 -5.68 -0.15 10.13
CA GLN A 54 -6.10 -0.22 11.52
C GLN A 54 -5.27 -1.29 12.23
N LEU A 55 -4.57 -0.87 13.29
CA LEU A 55 -3.66 -1.74 14.02
C LEU A 55 -4.24 -2.11 15.39
N GLY A 56 -3.96 -3.34 15.82
CA GLY A 56 -4.27 -3.81 17.16
C GLY A 56 -3.39 -3.16 18.24
N GLN A 57 -3.77 -3.36 19.49
CA GLN A 57 -2.95 -2.98 20.63
C GLN A 57 -1.62 -3.76 20.61
N GLY A 58 -0.51 -3.06 20.87
CA GLY A 58 0.83 -3.67 20.87
C GLY A 58 1.44 -3.88 19.49
N ALA A 59 0.93 -3.21 18.45
CA ALA A 59 1.60 -3.20 17.15
C ALA A 59 3.06 -2.74 17.28
N PRO A 60 4.00 -3.35 16.53
CA PRO A 60 5.40 -2.99 16.60
C PRO A 60 5.63 -1.55 16.09
N ALA A 61 6.84 -1.04 16.32
CA ALA A 61 7.26 0.24 15.77
C ALA A 61 7.13 0.24 14.23
N ALA A 62 6.87 1.42 13.64
CA ALA A 62 6.48 1.51 12.24
C ALA A 62 7.53 0.99 11.25
N ASP A 63 8.82 1.12 11.58
CA ASP A 63 9.95 0.59 10.82
C ASP A 63 10.01 -0.94 10.84
N ILE A 64 9.79 -1.55 12.01
CA ILE A 64 9.71 -3.00 12.17
C ILE A 64 8.49 -3.54 11.41
N LEU A 65 7.32 -2.93 11.64
CA LEU A 65 6.08 -3.31 10.98
C LEU A 65 6.21 -3.21 9.45
N LEU A 66 6.83 -2.12 8.94
CA LEU A 66 7.08 -1.93 7.52
C LEU A 66 7.97 -3.03 6.94
N ALA A 67 8.96 -3.53 7.68
CA ALA A 67 9.82 -4.63 7.24
C ALA A 67 9.05 -5.96 7.19
N GLU A 68 8.24 -6.24 8.22
CA GLU A 68 7.53 -7.51 8.42
C GLU A 68 6.27 -7.66 7.56
N LEU A 69 5.56 -6.57 7.26
CA LEU A 69 4.29 -6.64 6.54
C LEU A 69 4.48 -7.15 5.11
N GLU A 70 3.59 -8.06 4.69
CA GLU A 70 3.49 -8.53 3.32
C GLU A 70 2.32 -7.81 2.65
N VAL A 71 2.58 -7.21 1.47
CA VAL A 71 1.56 -6.52 0.68
C VAL A 71 1.22 -7.41 -0.51
N VAL A 72 -0.07 -7.68 -0.67
CA VAL A 72 -0.61 -8.33 -1.85
C VAL A 72 -1.41 -7.29 -2.60
N LEU A 73 -1.00 -6.99 -3.84
CA LEU A 73 -1.76 -6.15 -4.75
C LEU A 73 -1.84 -6.86 -6.09
N SER A 74 -3.04 -6.97 -6.63
CA SER A 74 -3.34 -7.67 -7.88
C SER A 74 -4.07 -6.73 -8.83
N HIS A 75 -3.39 -6.39 -9.92
CA HIS A 75 -3.91 -5.64 -11.04
C HIS A 75 -3.13 -6.06 -12.29
N PRO A 76 -3.76 -6.32 -13.45
CA PRO A 76 -3.07 -6.84 -14.63
C PRO A 76 -1.94 -5.93 -15.13
N SER A 77 -2.08 -4.62 -14.94
CA SER A 77 -1.11 -3.61 -15.38
C SER A 77 0.00 -3.31 -14.36
N VAL A 78 -0.01 -3.94 -13.17
CA VAL A 78 1.02 -3.71 -12.15
C VAL A 78 2.08 -4.80 -12.23
N SER A 79 3.30 -4.40 -12.52
CA SER A 79 4.46 -5.28 -12.67
C SER A 79 5.28 -5.45 -11.38
N ALA A 80 5.28 -4.44 -10.51
CA ALA A 80 5.92 -4.51 -9.20
C ALA A 80 5.29 -3.55 -8.19
N VAL A 81 5.45 -3.89 -6.90
CA VAL A 81 4.96 -3.12 -5.76
C VAL A 81 6.13 -2.89 -4.80
N ARG A 82 6.32 -1.65 -4.37
CA ARG A 82 7.42 -1.26 -3.47
C ARG A 82 6.89 -0.51 -2.26
N LYS A 83 7.21 -1.02 -1.06
CA LYS A 83 6.89 -0.37 0.22
C LYS A 83 7.75 0.88 0.39
N LEU A 84 7.14 2.06 0.43
CA LEU A 84 7.87 3.33 0.60
C LEU A 84 8.02 3.70 2.08
N ALA A 85 6.90 3.69 2.81
CA ALA A 85 6.88 4.13 4.20
C ALA A 85 5.65 3.63 4.95
N LEU A 86 5.78 3.58 6.27
CA LEU A 86 4.67 3.46 7.20
C LEU A 86 4.70 4.67 8.15
N LYS A 87 3.63 5.47 8.19
CA LYS A 87 3.56 6.73 8.95
C LYS A 87 2.22 6.85 9.66
N LEU A 88 2.20 7.55 10.79
CA LEU A 88 0.95 7.85 11.51
C LEU A 88 0.09 8.83 10.70
#